data_AF-A0A139AH28-F1
#
_entry.id   AF-A0A139AH28-F1
#
_cell.length_a   1.000
_cell.length_b   1.000
_cell.length_c   1.000
_cell.angle_alpha   90.00
_cell.angle_beta   90.00
_cell.angle_gamma   90.00
#
_symmetry.space_group_name_H-M   'P 1'
#
loop_
_entity.id
_entity.type
_entity.pdbx_description
1 polymer ?
#
loop_
_entity_poly.entity_id
_entity_poly.type
_entity_poly.pdbx_seq_one_letter_code
_entity_poly.pdbx_strand_id
1 'polypeptide(L)'
;MALQPPSEPQQFDFNSLMSSLDEYLLRAVEQGDITAAREALTAGADPNCRKTIVLGCTVFDESRVVKSWFKDKSTEKGKGGRVLRYRAVPGESALGLAILGDCVEAVDLLLKCGADPNAMIEWHIVRGRDVWTKDLWQSVVEEGQLDLTMTAANALDLAVGRIEATDATGGRAAVAQLLVNKGEVWINQEGGLIQLVDPSANDTFRSLRIETNRDTVDILLDFGARVSEQAIEAAVKADNYGLIEALQAASAAQQARAAFSVGGSFSKDPDTPVSSIMSPVTSSGTLNSRSSGSRSGSATEGSSGKRTVVRFAEQLVEEFYLD
;
A
#
# COMPACT_ATOMS: atom_id res chain seq x y z
N MET A 1 10.37 47.13 3.92
CA MET A 1 10.51 45.72 3.49
C MET A 1 9.22 45.38 2.74
N ALA A 2 9.26 45.36 1.41
CA ALA A 2 8.06 45.11 0.61
C ALA A 2 7.75 43.60 0.64
N LEU A 3 6.55 43.23 1.07
CA LEU A 3 6.07 41.85 1.00
C LEU A 3 5.97 41.49 -0.49
N GLN A 4 6.70 40.45 -0.93
CA GLN A 4 6.48 39.90 -2.26
C GLN A 4 5.00 39.47 -2.37
N PRO A 5 4.34 39.77 -3.50
CA PRO A 5 2.98 39.31 -3.71
C PRO A 5 2.95 37.76 -3.65
N PRO A 6 1.87 37.17 -3.12
CA PRO A 6 1.73 35.72 -3.13
C PRO A 6 1.82 35.22 -4.56
N SER A 7 2.66 34.22 -4.79
CA SER A 7 2.79 33.53 -6.08
C SER A 7 1.41 33.02 -6.52
N GLU A 8 1.08 33.19 -7.80
CA GLU A 8 -0.14 32.61 -8.38
C GLU A 8 -0.23 31.11 -8.07
N PRO A 9 -1.44 30.59 -7.79
CA PRO A 9 -1.63 29.17 -7.56
C PRO A 9 -1.13 28.39 -8.78
N GLN A 10 -0.14 27.53 -8.58
CA GLN A 10 0.37 26.68 -9.65
C GLN A 10 -0.78 25.84 -10.19
N GLN A 11 -1.09 26.02 -11.47
CA GLN A 11 -2.05 25.17 -12.16
C GLN A 11 -1.46 23.76 -12.21
N PHE A 12 -2.17 22.80 -11.61
CA PHE A 12 -1.74 21.41 -11.59
C PHE A 12 -2.02 20.79 -12.96
N ASP A 13 -0.97 20.39 -13.69
CA ASP A 13 -1.11 19.77 -15.00
C ASP A 13 -1.35 18.26 -14.85
N PHE A 14 -2.62 17.88 -14.84
CA PHE A 14 -3.05 16.50 -14.72
C PHE A 14 -2.57 15.61 -15.86
N ASN A 15 -2.35 16.17 -17.06
CA ASN A 15 -1.97 15.38 -18.23
C ASN A 15 -0.51 14.88 -18.16
N SER A 16 0.33 15.50 -17.33
CA SER A 16 1.74 15.14 -17.20
C SER A 16 1.99 13.99 -16.21
N LEU A 17 0.99 13.58 -15.42
CA LEU A 17 1.22 12.70 -14.25
C LEU A 17 1.31 11.22 -14.60
N MET A 18 0.70 10.78 -15.70
CA MET A 18 0.76 9.39 -16.13
C MET A 18 0.78 9.29 -17.65
N SER A 19 1.47 8.27 -18.15
CA SER A 19 1.29 7.84 -19.53
C SER A 19 -0.15 7.38 -19.72
N SER A 20 -0.78 7.81 -20.82
CA SER A 20 -2.10 7.32 -21.21
C SER A 20 -2.17 5.78 -21.34
N LEU A 21 -1.02 5.12 -21.57
CA LEU A 21 -0.93 3.67 -21.66
C LEU A 21 -0.96 2.98 -20.29
N ASP A 22 -0.30 3.56 -19.28
CA ASP A 22 -0.30 3.01 -17.92
C ASP A 22 -1.70 3.14 -17.29
N GLU A 23 -2.36 4.28 -17.51
CA GLU A 23 -3.75 4.46 -17.08
C GLU A 23 -4.69 3.45 -17.76
N TYR A 24 -4.49 3.21 -19.07
CA TYR A 24 -5.24 2.22 -19.82
C TYR A 24 -5.02 0.81 -19.27
N LEU A 25 -3.77 0.44 -18.98
CA LEU A 25 -3.42 -0.85 -18.38
C LEU A 25 -4.09 -1.02 -17.01
N LEU A 26 -3.99 -0.04 -16.11
CA LEU A 26 -4.58 -0.13 -14.77
C LEU A 26 -6.10 -0.28 -14.81
N ARG A 27 -6.77 0.47 -15.69
CA ARG A 27 -8.23 0.37 -15.88
C ARG A 27 -8.61 -1.01 -16.43
N ALA A 28 -7.89 -1.51 -17.41
CA ALA A 28 -8.14 -2.83 -18.00
C ALA A 28 -7.96 -3.95 -16.96
N VAL A 29 -6.89 -3.91 -16.17
CA VAL A 29 -6.63 -4.87 -15.09
C VAL A 29 -7.72 -4.83 -14.03
N GLU A 30 -8.12 -3.64 -13.58
CA GLU A 30 -9.17 -3.48 -12.56
C GLU A 30 -10.54 -3.99 -13.03
N GLN A 31 -10.81 -3.93 -14.34
CA GLN A 31 -12.04 -4.45 -14.95
C GLN A 31 -11.97 -5.93 -15.33
N GLY A 32 -10.80 -6.57 -15.19
CA GLY A 32 -10.56 -7.93 -15.68
C GLY A 32 -10.56 -8.07 -17.21
N ASP A 33 -10.38 -6.97 -17.96
CA ASP A 33 -10.28 -6.99 -19.42
C ASP A 33 -8.87 -7.37 -19.86
N ILE A 34 -8.64 -8.67 -19.97
CA ILE A 34 -7.34 -9.24 -20.38
C ILE A 34 -6.93 -8.83 -21.80
N THR A 35 -7.89 -8.55 -22.68
CA THR A 35 -7.59 -8.15 -24.05
C THR A 35 -7.02 -6.73 -24.06
N ALA A 36 -7.73 -5.80 -23.41
CA ALA A 36 -7.26 -4.43 -23.26
C ALA A 36 -5.93 -4.34 -22.49
N ALA A 37 -5.75 -5.14 -21.43
CA ALA A 37 -4.49 -5.18 -20.69
C ALA A 37 -3.32 -5.63 -21.57
N ARG A 38 -3.52 -6.67 -22.40
CA ARG A 38 -2.52 -7.16 -23.35
C ARG A 38 -2.17 -6.12 -24.41
N GLU A 39 -3.17 -5.41 -24.93
CA GLU A 39 -2.96 -4.32 -25.89
C GLU A 39 -2.10 -3.21 -25.26
N ALA A 40 -2.42 -2.78 -24.05
CA ALA A 40 -1.66 -1.76 -23.33
C ALA A 40 -0.19 -2.17 -23.12
N LEU A 41 0.05 -3.40 -22.65
CA LEU A 41 1.41 -3.93 -22.46
C LEU A 41 2.17 -4.06 -23.79
N THR A 42 1.50 -4.49 -24.87
CA THR A 42 2.11 -4.57 -26.21
C THR A 42 2.46 -3.18 -26.75
N ALA A 43 1.68 -2.16 -26.40
CA ALA A 43 1.95 -0.76 -26.72
C ALA A 43 3.07 -0.13 -25.86
N GLY A 44 3.60 -0.86 -24.86
CA GLY A 44 4.70 -0.43 -24.02
C GLY A 44 4.30 0.17 -22.68
N ALA A 45 3.09 -0.10 -22.17
CA ALA A 45 2.73 0.20 -20.79
C ALA A 45 3.67 -0.55 -19.81
N ASP A 46 3.99 0.08 -18.68
CA ASP A 46 4.84 -0.56 -17.66
C ASP A 46 4.01 -1.55 -16.82
N PRO A 47 4.35 -2.85 -16.77
CA PRO A 47 3.65 -3.82 -15.91
C PRO A 47 3.81 -3.54 -14.40
N ASN A 48 4.77 -2.69 -14.00
CA ASN A 48 4.97 -2.24 -12.62
C ASN A 48 4.34 -0.86 -12.34
N CYS A 49 3.54 -0.32 -13.26
CA CYS A 49 2.84 0.95 -13.05
C CYS A 49 1.90 0.88 -11.84
N ARG A 50 1.59 2.07 -11.30
CA ARG A 50 0.73 2.24 -10.13
C ARG A 50 -0.33 3.28 -10.41
N LYS A 51 -1.47 3.14 -9.73
CA LYS A 51 -2.47 4.19 -9.67
C LYS A 51 -1.88 5.49 -9.14
N THR A 52 -2.41 6.61 -9.59
CA THR A 52 -2.11 7.93 -9.07
C THR A 52 -3.39 8.54 -8.51
N ILE A 53 -3.39 8.87 -7.23
CA ILE A 53 -4.49 9.58 -6.57
C ILE A 53 -4.11 11.05 -6.48
N VAL A 54 -4.89 11.93 -7.09
CA VAL A 54 -4.75 13.37 -6.97
C VAL A 54 -5.80 13.89 -6.01
N LEU A 55 -5.36 14.27 -4.81
CA LEU A 55 -6.16 14.95 -3.82
C LEU A 55 -6.11 16.46 -4.06
N GLY A 56 -7.23 17.06 -4.41
CA GLY A 56 -7.44 18.50 -4.47
C GLY A 56 -8.33 18.95 -3.31
N CYS A 57 -7.85 19.81 -2.42
CA CYS A 57 -8.65 20.31 -1.29
C CYS A 57 -8.61 21.83 -1.17
N THR A 58 -9.76 22.42 -0.84
CA THR A 58 -9.89 23.77 -0.36
C THR A 58 -9.36 23.84 1.08
N VAL A 59 -8.15 24.34 1.24
CA VAL A 59 -7.44 24.46 2.52
C VAL A 59 -7.71 25.83 3.13
N PHE A 60 -8.26 25.85 4.34
CA PHE A 60 -8.56 27.05 5.12
C PHE A 60 -7.45 27.38 6.11
N ASP A 61 -7.33 28.65 6.51
CA ASP A 61 -6.38 29.05 7.55
C ASP A 61 -6.67 28.36 8.89
N GLU A 62 -7.94 28.33 9.30
CA GLU A 62 -8.42 27.79 10.56
C GLU A 62 -9.71 27.00 10.35
N SER A 63 -10.13 26.25 11.37
CA SER A 63 -11.49 25.71 11.47
C SER A 63 -12.21 26.25 12.71
N ARG A 64 -13.54 26.21 12.68
CA ARG A 64 -14.40 26.57 13.80
C ARG A 64 -15.59 25.62 13.88
N VAL A 65 -15.81 25.07 15.06
CA VAL A 65 -17.02 24.29 15.35
C VAL A 65 -18.22 25.24 15.55
N VAL A 66 -19.28 25.02 14.79
CA VAL A 66 -20.53 25.76 14.88
C VAL A 66 -21.63 24.82 15.38
N LYS A 67 -22.25 25.16 16.51
CA LYS A 67 -23.43 24.45 17.03
C LYS A 67 -24.67 24.92 16.30
N SER A 68 -25.45 23.98 15.77
CA SER A 68 -26.77 24.29 15.21
C SER A 68 -27.75 24.58 16.36
N TRP A 69 -28.56 25.63 16.23
CA TRP A 69 -29.58 25.96 17.25
C TRP A 69 -30.77 24.98 17.21
N PHE A 70 -31.03 24.35 16.07
CA PHE A 70 -32.19 23.47 15.85
C PHE A 70 -31.86 21.98 15.84
N LYS A 71 -30.57 21.64 15.91
CA LYS A 71 -30.10 20.25 15.90
C LYS A 71 -29.00 20.13 16.93
N ASP A 72 -29.01 19.08 17.73
CA ASP A 72 -27.94 18.79 18.70
C ASP A 72 -26.67 18.24 18.01
N LYS A 73 -26.33 18.83 16.85
CA LYS A 73 -25.19 18.45 16.02
C LYS A 73 -24.30 19.68 15.83
N SER A 74 -23.05 19.56 16.24
CA SER A 74 -21.98 20.47 15.85
C SER A 74 -21.49 20.14 14.44
N THR A 75 -21.19 21.17 13.66
CA THR A 75 -20.52 21.02 12.35
C THR A 75 -19.26 21.85 12.37
N GLU A 76 -18.14 21.29 11.94
CA GLU A 76 -16.93 22.04 11.69
C GLU A 76 -17.07 22.86 10.40
N LYS A 77 -16.54 24.09 10.40
CA LYS A 77 -16.50 24.96 9.23
C LYS A 77 -15.13 25.61 9.10
N GLY A 78 -14.62 25.68 7.88
CA GLY A 78 -13.42 26.45 7.56
C GLY A 78 -13.61 27.95 7.84
N LYS A 79 -12.55 28.62 8.28
CA LYS A 79 -12.51 30.05 8.62
C LYS A 79 -11.23 30.69 8.08
N GLY A 80 -11.33 31.96 7.70
CA GLY A 80 -10.18 32.75 7.23
C GLY A 80 -10.00 32.68 5.72
N GLY A 81 -8.77 32.91 5.26
CA GLY A 81 -8.38 32.71 3.88
C GLY A 81 -8.53 31.24 3.49
N ARG A 82 -8.76 31.00 2.20
CA ARG A 82 -8.82 29.65 1.63
C ARG A 82 -8.00 29.59 0.35
N VAL A 83 -7.36 28.46 0.12
CA VAL A 83 -6.57 28.18 -1.08
C VAL A 83 -6.81 26.76 -1.53
N LEU A 84 -6.99 26.55 -2.82
CA LEU A 84 -7.06 25.21 -3.39
C LEU A 84 -5.64 24.65 -3.51
N ARG A 85 -5.40 23.49 -2.91
CA ARG A 85 -4.11 22.77 -2.99
C ARG A 85 -4.31 21.40 -3.61
N TYR A 86 -3.26 20.88 -4.23
CA TYR A 86 -3.24 19.57 -4.86
C TYR A 86 -2.05 18.74 -4.39
N ARG A 87 -2.24 17.42 -4.31
CA ARG A 87 -1.17 16.46 -4.09
C ARG A 87 -1.46 15.17 -4.84
N ALA A 88 -0.47 14.66 -5.56
CA ALA A 88 -0.47 13.31 -6.09
C ALA A 88 0.14 12.33 -5.06
N VAL A 89 -0.51 11.18 -4.88
CA VAL A 89 -0.14 10.10 -3.97
C VAL A 89 -0.20 8.78 -4.74
N PRO A 90 0.78 7.88 -4.59
CA PRO A 90 0.74 6.59 -5.26
C PRO A 90 -0.32 5.66 -4.66
N GLY A 91 -1.04 4.95 -5.51
CA GLY A 91 -2.02 3.93 -5.14
C GLY A 91 -1.50 2.50 -5.35
N GLU A 92 -2.44 1.60 -5.61
CA GLU A 92 -2.19 0.19 -5.87
C GLU A 92 -1.37 0.00 -7.16
N SER A 93 -0.49 -1.01 -7.19
CA SER A 93 0.20 -1.43 -8.42
C SER A 93 -0.71 -2.26 -9.32
N ALA A 94 -0.39 -2.35 -10.62
CA ALA A 94 -1.12 -3.20 -11.56
C ALA A 94 -1.21 -4.66 -11.07
N LEU A 95 -0.09 -5.23 -10.60
CA LEU A 95 -0.07 -6.58 -10.03
C LEU A 95 -0.91 -6.67 -8.75
N GLY A 96 -0.88 -5.65 -7.89
CA GLY A 96 -1.72 -5.58 -6.71
C GLY A 96 -3.21 -5.58 -7.05
N LEU A 97 -3.62 -4.78 -8.04
CA LEU A 97 -5.02 -4.73 -8.51
C LEU A 97 -5.48 -6.07 -9.08
N ALA A 98 -4.65 -6.75 -9.87
CA ALA A 98 -4.99 -8.07 -10.42
C ALA A 98 -5.25 -9.11 -9.31
N ILE A 99 -4.43 -9.10 -8.25
CA ILE A 99 -4.59 -10.00 -7.10
C ILE A 99 -5.82 -9.63 -6.28
N LEU A 100 -6.01 -8.33 -5.99
CA LEU A 100 -7.16 -7.82 -5.25
C LEU A 100 -8.48 -8.10 -5.98
N GLY A 101 -8.48 -8.01 -7.31
CA GLY A 101 -9.63 -8.30 -8.17
C GLY A 101 -9.86 -9.79 -8.46
N ASP A 102 -9.07 -10.70 -7.88
CA ASP A 102 -9.11 -12.14 -8.13
C ASP A 102 -9.03 -12.52 -9.62
N CYS A 103 -8.22 -11.77 -10.40
CA CYS A 103 -8.10 -11.94 -11.84
C CYS A 103 -6.81 -12.71 -12.20
N VAL A 104 -6.90 -14.04 -12.12
CA VAL A 104 -5.79 -14.99 -12.33
C VAL A 104 -5.06 -14.75 -13.66
N GLU A 105 -5.79 -14.52 -14.74
CA GLU A 105 -5.24 -14.28 -16.07
C GLU A 105 -4.47 -12.96 -16.16
N ALA A 106 -4.90 -11.92 -15.44
CA ALA A 106 -4.19 -10.65 -15.38
C ALA A 106 -2.88 -10.79 -14.60
N VAL A 107 -2.88 -11.57 -13.51
CA VAL A 107 -1.67 -11.89 -12.74
C VAL A 107 -0.64 -12.58 -13.64
N ASP A 108 -1.01 -13.66 -14.32
CA ASP A 108 -0.13 -14.38 -15.25
C ASP A 108 0.39 -13.48 -16.38
N LEU A 109 -0.49 -12.66 -16.98
CA LEU A 109 -0.12 -11.73 -18.04
C LEU A 109 0.92 -10.71 -17.57
N LEU A 110 0.69 -10.06 -16.43
CA LEU A 110 1.60 -9.04 -15.90
C LEU A 110 2.97 -9.62 -15.57
N LEU A 111 3.01 -10.81 -14.97
CA LEU A 111 4.27 -11.51 -14.66
C LEU A 111 5.04 -11.92 -15.92
N LYS A 112 4.34 -12.42 -16.95
CA LYS A 112 4.94 -12.72 -18.27
C LYS A 112 5.52 -11.47 -18.95
N CYS A 113 4.95 -10.31 -18.68
CA CYS A 113 5.43 -9.03 -19.18
C CYS A 113 6.52 -8.38 -18.30
N GLY A 114 6.91 -9.01 -17.19
CA GLY A 114 8.02 -8.55 -16.35
C GLY A 114 7.61 -7.77 -15.11
N ALA A 115 6.36 -7.88 -14.65
CA ALA A 115 6.02 -7.46 -13.29
C ALA A 115 6.88 -8.24 -12.28
N ASP A 116 7.42 -7.56 -11.27
CA ASP A 116 8.22 -8.21 -10.24
C ASP A 116 7.31 -8.76 -9.11
N PRO A 117 7.16 -10.09 -8.94
CA PRO A 117 6.34 -10.65 -7.86
C PRO A 117 6.94 -10.42 -6.47
N ASN A 118 8.22 -10.03 -6.39
CA ASN A 118 8.96 -9.80 -5.15
C ASN A 118 9.03 -8.32 -4.74
N ALA A 119 8.50 -7.42 -5.58
CA ALA A 119 8.37 -6.01 -5.24
C ALA A 119 7.34 -5.85 -4.10
N MET A 120 7.64 -4.94 -3.17
CA MET A 120 6.71 -4.59 -2.11
C MET A 120 5.45 -3.98 -2.72
N ILE A 121 4.29 -4.47 -2.30
CA ILE A 121 3.02 -3.87 -2.68
C ILE A 121 2.58 -2.96 -1.55
N GLU A 122 2.42 -1.69 -1.87
CA GLU A 122 1.96 -0.67 -0.94
C GLU A 122 0.87 0.16 -1.61
N TRP A 123 -0.01 0.76 -0.83
CA TRP A 123 -0.84 1.88 -1.28
C TRP A 123 -1.29 2.70 -0.08
N HIS A 124 -1.64 3.95 -0.34
CA HIS A 124 -2.12 4.85 0.70
C HIS A 124 -3.61 5.11 0.52
N ILE A 125 -4.30 5.31 1.65
CA ILE A 125 -5.68 5.77 1.70
C ILE A 125 -5.67 7.13 2.37
N VAL A 126 -6.18 8.14 1.68
CA VAL A 126 -6.44 9.46 2.29
C VAL A 126 -7.91 9.55 2.61
N ARG A 127 -8.26 9.88 3.85
CA ARG A 127 -9.66 10.05 4.26
C ARG A 127 -10.15 11.44 3.87
N GLY A 128 -11.36 11.50 3.31
CA GLY A 128 -12.04 12.77 3.11
C GLY A 128 -12.39 13.42 4.46
N ARG A 129 -12.50 14.75 4.44
CA ARG A 129 -12.72 15.57 5.63
C ARG A 129 -13.62 16.75 5.26
N ASP A 130 -14.51 17.12 6.17
CA ASP A 130 -15.41 18.27 5.97
C ASP A 130 -14.64 19.60 5.84
N VAL A 131 -13.51 19.71 6.53
CA VAL A 131 -12.65 20.90 6.53
C VAL A 131 -11.19 20.50 6.50
N TRP A 132 -10.45 21.02 5.53
CA TRP A 132 -8.99 20.96 5.52
C TRP A 132 -8.43 22.28 6.03
N THR A 133 -7.73 22.26 7.16
CA THR A 133 -6.96 23.43 7.64
C THR A 133 -5.53 23.37 7.11
N LYS A 134 -4.82 24.51 7.12
CA LYS A 134 -3.40 24.57 6.75
C LYS A 134 -2.55 23.58 7.54
N ASP A 135 -2.73 23.55 8.86
CA ASP A 135 -1.98 22.65 9.74
C ASP A 135 -2.26 21.18 9.42
N LEU A 136 -3.53 20.84 9.16
CA LEU A 136 -3.93 19.47 8.82
C LEU A 136 -3.43 19.04 7.44
N TRP A 137 -3.49 19.92 6.46
CA TRP A 137 -2.92 19.67 5.13
C TRP A 137 -1.41 19.47 5.21
N GLN A 138 -0.72 20.32 5.98
CA GLN A 138 0.73 20.23 6.18
C GLN A 138 1.12 18.87 6.77
N SER A 139 0.50 18.48 7.89
CA SER A 139 0.86 17.25 8.58
C SER A 139 0.48 16.00 7.77
N VAL A 140 -0.76 15.90 7.31
CA VAL A 140 -1.25 14.67 6.67
C VAL A 140 -0.68 14.51 5.25
N VAL A 141 -0.63 15.58 4.47
CA VAL A 141 -0.40 15.50 3.02
C VAL A 141 1.04 15.87 2.67
N GLU A 142 1.58 16.95 3.22
CA GLU A 142 2.91 17.44 2.85
C GLU A 142 4.05 16.72 3.58
N GLU A 143 3.86 16.41 4.86
CA GLU A 143 4.81 15.62 5.64
C GLU A 143 4.69 14.10 5.39
N GLY A 144 3.72 13.68 4.56
CA GLY A 144 3.52 12.29 4.18
C GLY A 144 2.89 11.43 5.27
N GLN A 145 2.30 12.04 6.30
CA GLN A 145 1.56 11.34 7.36
C GLN A 145 0.13 10.99 6.89
N LEU A 146 0.04 10.27 5.77
CA LEU A 146 -1.23 9.87 5.18
C LEU A 146 -2.01 9.01 6.19
N ASP A 147 -3.34 9.11 6.16
CA ASP A 147 -4.22 8.52 7.18
C ASP A 147 -3.96 7.04 7.43
N LEU A 148 -3.68 6.31 6.34
CA LEU A 148 -3.50 4.88 6.37
C LEU A 148 -2.60 4.43 5.22
N THR A 149 -1.69 3.52 5.52
CA THR A 149 -0.86 2.82 4.54
C THR A 149 -1.11 1.32 4.65
N MET A 150 -1.36 0.70 3.51
CA MET A 150 -1.53 -0.75 3.39
C MET A 150 -0.27 -1.32 2.74
N THR A 151 0.32 -2.34 3.35
CA THR A 151 1.55 -2.97 2.85
C THR A 151 1.44 -4.48 2.83
N ALA A 152 1.99 -5.09 1.78
CA ALA A 152 2.32 -6.51 1.71
C ALA A 152 3.77 -6.63 1.25
N ALA A 153 4.57 -7.50 1.89
CA ALA A 153 6.01 -7.54 1.61
C ALA A 153 6.32 -7.98 0.18
N ASN A 154 5.42 -8.74 -0.44
CA ASN A 154 5.45 -9.11 -1.84
C ASN A 154 4.03 -9.52 -2.34
N ALA A 155 3.92 -9.89 -3.62
CA ALA A 155 2.65 -10.30 -4.23
C ALA A 155 2.05 -11.58 -3.62
N LEU A 156 2.89 -12.52 -3.17
CA LEU A 156 2.41 -13.75 -2.53
C LEU A 156 1.77 -13.47 -1.17
N ASP A 157 2.37 -12.59 -0.37
CA ASP A 157 1.80 -12.16 0.92
C ASP A 157 0.42 -11.51 0.72
N LEU A 158 0.27 -10.66 -0.30
CA LEU A 158 -1.03 -10.08 -0.66
C LEU A 158 -2.06 -11.18 -1.02
N ALA A 159 -1.69 -12.13 -1.87
CA ALA A 159 -2.59 -13.19 -2.35
C ALA A 159 -3.09 -14.13 -1.23
N VAL A 160 -2.30 -14.31 -0.17
CA VAL A 160 -2.71 -15.10 1.01
C VAL A 160 -3.32 -14.23 2.13
N GLY A 161 -3.62 -12.96 1.85
CA GLY A 161 -4.29 -12.04 2.78
C GLY A 161 -3.39 -11.52 3.91
N ARG A 162 -2.07 -11.54 3.73
CA ARG A 162 -1.10 -10.91 4.64
C ARG A 162 -0.84 -9.48 4.23
N ILE A 163 -1.65 -8.60 4.82
CA ILE A 163 -1.51 -7.15 4.70
C ILE A 163 -1.30 -6.55 6.09
N GLU A 164 -0.41 -5.58 6.18
CA GLU A 164 -0.24 -4.72 7.33
C GLU A 164 -0.90 -3.36 7.06
N ALA A 165 -1.63 -2.86 8.05
CA ALA A 165 -2.28 -1.55 8.00
C ALA A 165 -1.64 -0.65 9.05
N THR A 166 -0.98 0.41 8.62
CA THR A 166 -0.32 1.39 9.49
C THR A 166 -0.96 2.77 9.37
N ASP A 167 -0.98 3.50 10.47
CA ASP A 167 -1.47 4.88 10.53
C ASP A 167 -0.38 5.89 10.13
N ALA A 168 -0.77 7.17 10.12
CA ALA A 168 0.07 8.33 9.89
C ALA A 168 1.38 8.39 10.69
N THR A 169 1.44 7.72 11.86
CA THR A 169 2.63 7.67 12.72
C THR A 169 3.52 6.44 12.45
N GLY A 170 3.14 5.60 11.50
CA GLY A 170 3.72 4.27 11.27
C GLY A 170 3.28 3.24 12.32
N GLY A 171 2.39 3.62 13.24
CA GLY A 171 1.79 2.72 14.21
C GLY A 171 0.79 1.78 13.55
N ARG A 172 0.47 0.66 14.20
CA ARG A 172 -0.52 -0.28 13.69
C ARG A 172 -1.93 0.34 13.77
N ALA A 173 -2.59 0.51 12.63
CA ALA A 173 -3.95 1.00 12.56
C ALA A 173 -4.94 -0.08 13.01
N ALA A 174 -5.24 -0.14 14.31
CA ALA A 174 -5.96 -1.26 14.94
C ALA A 174 -7.28 -1.63 14.26
N VAL A 175 -8.10 -0.64 13.89
CA VAL A 175 -9.39 -0.86 13.22
C VAL A 175 -9.18 -1.43 11.82
N ALA A 176 -8.35 -0.80 11.00
CA ALA A 176 -8.05 -1.26 9.64
C ALA A 176 -7.43 -2.67 9.65
N GLN A 177 -6.49 -2.91 10.56
CA GLN A 177 -5.88 -4.23 10.70
C GLN A 177 -6.87 -5.30 11.17
N LEU A 178 -7.86 -4.94 12.00
CA LEU A 178 -8.92 -5.86 12.39
C LEU A 178 -9.77 -6.26 11.19
N LEU A 179 -10.08 -5.34 10.28
CA LEU A 179 -10.78 -5.64 9.02
C LEU A 179 -9.92 -6.52 8.12
N VAL A 180 -8.64 -6.20 7.95
CA VAL A 180 -7.70 -7.02 7.17
C VAL A 180 -7.65 -8.45 7.71
N ASN A 181 -7.59 -8.62 9.03
CA ASN A 181 -7.62 -9.94 9.68
C ASN A 181 -8.92 -10.72 9.46
N LYS A 182 -10.00 -10.06 9.05
CA LYS A 182 -11.28 -10.65 8.66
C LYS A 182 -11.39 -10.86 7.14
N GLY A 183 -10.33 -10.57 6.39
CA GLY A 183 -10.31 -10.64 4.92
C GLY A 183 -10.94 -9.43 4.24
N GLU A 184 -11.09 -8.30 4.93
CA GLU A 184 -11.62 -7.06 4.35
C GLU A 184 -10.53 -6.00 4.31
N VAL A 185 -10.29 -5.41 3.15
CA VAL A 185 -9.26 -4.40 2.93
C VAL A 185 -9.89 -3.13 2.37
N TRP A 186 -9.30 -1.97 2.67
CA TRP A 186 -9.66 -0.73 2.00
C TRP A 186 -8.72 -0.47 0.83
N ILE A 187 -9.31 -0.16 -0.31
CA ILE A 187 -8.61 0.18 -1.55
C ILE A 187 -9.14 1.51 -2.06
N ASN A 188 -8.33 2.20 -2.87
CA ASN A 188 -8.75 3.43 -3.51
C ASN A 188 -9.90 3.18 -4.49
N GLN A 189 -10.55 4.27 -4.92
CA GLN A 189 -11.58 4.21 -5.97
C GLN A 189 -11.03 3.63 -7.28
N GLU A 190 -11.93 3.29 -8.20
CA GLU A 190 -11.57 2.72 -9.50
C GLU A 190 -10.92 3.78 -10.43
N GLY A 191 -9.99 3.34 -11.27
CA GLY A 191 -9.28 4.14 -12.27
C GLY A 191 -7.77 4.23 -12.05
N GLY A 192 -7.02 4.41 -13.14
CA GLY A 192 -5.56 4.61 -13.10
C GLY A 192 -5.15 5.99 -12.55
N LEU A 193 -5.89 7.03 -12.91
CA LEU A 193 -5.77 8.38 -12.35
C LEU A 193 -7.07 8.75 -11.62
N ILE A 194 -7.02 8.84 -10.29
CA ILE A 194 -8.18 9.12 -9.44
C ILE A 194 -8.10 10.59 -9.02
N GLN A 195 -9.13 11.37 -9.32
CA GLN A 195 -9.19 12.78 -8.92
C GLN A 195 -10.23 12.96 -7.81
N LEU A 196 -9.77 13.35 -6.63
CA LEU A 196 -10.60 13.60 -5.46
C LEU A 196 -10.59 15.10 -5.18
N VAL A 197 -11.71 15.79 -5.41
CA VAL A 197 -11.83 17.24 -5.17
C VAL A 197 -12.76 17.50 -4.00
N ASP A 198 -12.22 18.03 -2.90
CA ASP A 198 -12.90 18.21 -1.62
C ASP A 198 -13.73 16.97 -1.21
N PRO A 199 -13.10 15.76 -1.19
CA PRO A 199 -13.86 14.53 -1.00
C PRO A 199 -14.44 14.45 0.43
N SER A 200 -15.65 13.92 0.53
CA SER A 200 -16.21 13.51 1.82
C SER A 200 -15.54 12.21 2.30
N ALA A 201 -15.73 11.87 3.58
CA ALA A 201 -15.09 10.70 4.20
C ALA A 201 -15.33 9.39 3.44
N ASN A 202 -16.47 9.25 2.74
CA ASN A 202 -16.87 8.03 2.03
C ASN A 202 -16.47 8.04 0.55
N ASP A 203 -15.95 9.15 0.02
CA ASP A 203 -15.66 9.27 -1.42
C ASP A 203 -14.26 8.73 -1.78
N THR A 204 -13.38 8.51 -0.79
CA THR A 204 -11.96 8.32 -1.07
C THR A 204 -11.52 6.87 -1.18
N PHE A 205 -12.27 5.92 -0.62
CA PHE A 205 -11.94 4.49 -0.65
C PHE A 205 -13.19 3.62 -0.69
N ARG A 206 -12.98 2.33 -0.96
CA ARG A 206 -14.00 1.28 -0.87
C ARG A 206 -13.47 0.07 -0.12
N SER A 207 -14.37 -0.69 0.49
CA SER A 207 -14.05 -2.00 1.05
C SER A 207 -14.06 -3.08 -0.02
N LEU A 208 -13.08 -3.98 0.03
CA LEU A 208 -12.95 -5.15 -0.80
C LEU A 208 -12.69 -6.36 0.09
N ARG A 209 -13.29 -7.50 -0.25
CA ARG A 209 -13.00 -8.77 0.42
C ARG A 209 -11.93 -9.53 -0.34
N ILE A 210 -10.87 -9.92 0.35
CA ILE A 210 -9.80 -10.76 -0.20
C ILE A 210 -10.09 -12.21 0.16
N GLU A 211 -10.07 -13.07 -0.86
CA GLU A 211 -10.13 -14.51 -0.71
C GLU A 211 -8.87 -15.12 -1.33
N THR A 212 -8.30 -16.13 -0.68
CA THR A 212 -7.07 -16.75 -1.17
C THR A 212 -7.39 -17.65 -2.36
N ASN A 213 -6.92 -17.25 -3.54
CA ASN A 213 -7.03 -18.04 -4.75
C ASN A 213 -5.78 -18.91 -4.97
N ARG A 214 -5.98 -20.23 -5.08
CA ARG A 214 -4.89 -21.19 -5.22
C ARG A 214 -4.12 -21.04 -6.52
N ASP A 215 -4.82 -20.75 -7.63
CA ASP A 215 -4.21 -20.62 -8.95
C ASP A 215 -3.32 -19.38 -9.00
N THR A 216 -3.78 -18.27 -8.43
CA THR A 216 -2.96 -17.05 -8.25
C THR A 216 -1.69 -17.35 -7.45
N VAL A 217 -1.79 -18.09 -6.34
CA VAL A 217 -0.62 -18.48 -5.55
C VAL A 217 0.35 -19.33 -6.37
N ASP A 218 -0.15 -20.34 -7.09
CA ASP A 218 0.71 -21.23 -7.88
C ASP A 218 1.44 -20.47 -9.00
N ILE A 219 0.75 -19.57 -9.70
CA ILE A 219 1.38 -18.69 -10.68
C ILE A 219 2.47 -17.84 -10.02
N LEU A 220 2.21 -17.21 -8.87
CA LEU A 220 3.21 -16.39 -8.19
C LEU A 220 4.45 -17.22 -7.80
N LEU A 221 4.27 -18.45 -7.32
CA LEU A 221 5.38 -19.36 -6.99
C LEU A 221 6.18 -19.78 -8.23
N ASP A 222 5.50 -20.06 -9.34
CA ASP A 222 6.12 -20.41 -10.62
C ASP A 222 6.99 -19.26 -11.16
N PHE A 223 6.56 -18.02 -10.95
CA PHE A 223 7.33 -16.81 -11.28
C PHE A 223 8.35 -16.41 -10.20
N GLY A 224 8.56 -17.25 -9.18
CA GLY A 224 9.64 -17.07 -8.21
C GLY A 224 9.32 -16.07 -7.10
N ALA A 225 8.04 -15.87 -6.75
CA ALA A 225 7.66 -15.14 -5.55
C ALA A 225 8.28 -15.80 -4.29
N ARG A 226 8.92 -15.00 -3.44
CA ARG A 226 9.54 -15.46 -2.20
C ARG A 226 8.48 -15.87 -1.18
N VAL A 227 8.61 -17.07 -0.64
CA VAL A 227 7.73 -17.55 0.44
C VAL A 227 8.17 -16.93 1.75
N SER A 228 7.32 -16.12 2.37
CA SER A 228 7.55 -15.56 3.71
C SER A 228 7.05 -16.52 4.80
N GLU A 229 7.57 -16.38 6.02
CA GLU A 229 7.03 -17.09 7.19
C GLU A 229 5.57 -16.68 7.46
N GLN A 230 5.26 -15.40 7.26
CA GLN A 230 3.91 -14.87 7.46
C GLN A 230 2.89 -15.50 6.51
N ALA A 231 3.27 -15.78 5.26
CA ALA A 231 2.42 -16.47 4.29
C ALA A 231 2.07 -17.89 4.75
N ILE A 232 3.06 -18.64 5.26
CA ILE A 232 2.84 -19.99 5.80
C ILE A 232 1.90 -19.93 7.01
N GLU A 233 2.12 -18.99 7.94
CA GLU A 233 1.23 -18.78 9.07
C GLU A 233 -0.20 -18.42 8.63
N ALA A 234 -0.35 -17.71 7.50
CA ALA A 234 -1.66 -17.34 6.94
C ALA A 234 -2.42 -18.59 6.51
N ALA A 235 -1.73 -19.44 5.74
CA ALA A 235 -2.27 -20.70 5.25
C ALA A 235 -2.65 -21.65 6.40
N VAL A 236 -1.82 -21.72 7.46
CA VAL A 236 -2.11 -22.48 8.68
C VAL A 236 -3.36 -21.94 9.38
N LYS A 237 -3.46 -20.62 9.57
CA LYS A 237 -4.62 -19.99 10.22
C LYS A 237 -5.92 -20.20 9.44
N ALA A 238 -5.82 -20.34 8.11
CA ALA A 238 -6.95 -20.60 7.22
C ALA A 238 -7.32 -22.10 7.12
N ASP A 239 -6.61 -23.00 7.82
CA ASP A 239 -6.76 -24.46 7.74
C ASP A 239 -6.68 -25.00 6.29
N ASN A 240 -5.88 -24.36 5.42
CA ASN A 240 -5.74 -24.74 4.01
C ASN A 240 -4.53 -25.65 3.79
N TYR A 241 -4.69 -26.95 4.07
CA TYR A 241 -3.60 -27.93 3.99
C TYR A 241 -2.88 -27.99 2.64
N GLY A 242 -3.63 -27.89 1.52
CA GLY A 242 -3.02 -27.91 0.18
C GLY A 242 -2.13 -26.70 -0.08
N LEU A 243 -2.54 -25.52 0.41
CA LEU A 243 -1.72 -24.31 0.34
C LEU A 243 -0.48 -24.39 1.25
N ILE A 244 -0.62 -24.93 2.45
CA ILE A 244 0.51 -25.12 3.38
C ILE A 244 1.60 -25.99 2.75
N GLU A 245 1.21 -27.14 2.19
CA GLU A 245 2.13 -28.07 1.53
C GLU A 245 2.89 -27.39 0.37
N ALA A 246 2.16 -26.66 -0.47
CA ALA A 246 2.74 -25.94 -1.60
C ALA A 246 3.75 -24.85 -1.18
N LEU A 247 3.39 -24.04 -0.18
CA LEU A 247 4.29 -22.99 0.34
C LEU A 247 5.56 -23.58 0.98
N GLN A 248 5.41 -24.68 1.74
CA GLN A 248 6.55 -25.36 2.35
C GLN A 248 7.48 -25.99 1.30
N ALA A 249 6.91 -26.64 0.29
CA ALA A 249 7.68 -27.21 -0.82
C ALA A 249 8.44 -26.13 -1.60
N ALA A 250 7.78 -25.02 -1.93
CA ALA A 250 8.40 -23.89 -2.62
C ALA A 250 9.51 -23.24 -1.78
N SER A 251 9.28 -23.04 -0.47
CA SER A 251 10.30 -22.51 0.45
C SER A 251 11.53 -23.42 0.53
N ALA A 252 11.34 -24.73 0.66
CA ALA A 252 12.45 -25.70 0.66
C ALA A 252 13.24 -25.66 -0.67
N ALA A 253 12.55 -25.56 -1.80
CA ALA A 253 13.19 -25.42 -3.12
C ALA A 253 14.00 -24.12 -3.23
N GLN A 254 13.48 -23.00 -2.72
CA GLN A 254 14.18 -21.71 -2.68
C GLN A 254 15.46 -21.76 -1.83
N GLN A 255 15.39 -22.39 -0.65
CA GLN A 255 16.54 -22.58 0.24
C GLN A 255 17.62 -23.46 -0.41
N ALA A 256 17.23 -24.56 -1.06
CA ALA A 256 18.17 -25.43 -1.77
C ALA A 256 18.89 -24.70 -2.92
N ARG A 257 18.18 -23.85 -3.68
CA ARG A 257 18.77 -23.01 -4.73
C ARG A 257 19.75 -21.98 -4.15
N ALA A 258 19.40 -21.33 -3.05
CA ALA A 258 20.25 -20.36 -2.37
C ALA A 258 21.56 -21.01 -1.86
N ALA A 259 21.48 -22.20 -1.27
CA ALA A 259 22.65 -22.95 -0.79
C ALA A 259 23.62 -23.32 -1.94
N PHE A 260 23.10 -23.67 -3.12
CA PHE A 260 23.92 -23.98 -4.29
C PHE A 260 24.63 -22.75 -4.86
N SER A 261 23.97 -21.58 -4.86
CA SER A 261 24.54 -20.33 -5.38
C SER A 261 25.78 -19.87 -4.60
N VAL A 262 25.88 -20.16 -3.31
CA VAL A 262 27.00 -19.72 -2.45
C VAL A 262 28.25 -20.58 -2.65
N GLY A 263 28.10 -21.86 -3.02
CA GLY A 263 29.22 -22.79 -3.25
C GLY A 263 29.89 -22.69 -4.63
N GLY A 264 29.29 -21.94 -5.57
CA GLY A 264 29.73 -21.88 -6.97
C GLY A 264 30.77 -20.81 -7.31
N SER A 265 31.19 -19.97 -6.35
CA SER A 265 32.30 -19.01 -6.55
C SER A 265 33.65 -19.74 -6.48
N PHE A 266 33.83 -20.73 -7.35
CA PHE A 266 35.12 -21.33 -7.60
C PHE A 266 35.89 -20.36 -8.50
N SER A 267 36.75 -19.55 -7.88
CA SER A 267 37.71 -18.70 -8.57
C SER A 267 38.50 -19.55 -9.57
N LYS A 268 38.17 -19.39 -10.86
CA LYS A 268 39.04 -19.76 -11.97
C LYS A 268 39.79 -18.50 -12.41
N ASP A 269 40.70 -18.04 -11.56
CA ASP A 269 41.82 -17.20 -11.98
C ASP A 269 43.14 -17.95 -11.77
N PRO A 270 43.59 -18.76 -12.74
CA PRO A 270 44.99 -18.86 -13.04
C PRO A 270 45.35 -17.71 -14.00
N ASP A 271 46.33 -16.88 -13.61
CA ASP A 271 47.09 -15.96 -14.48
C ASP A 271 46.56 -14.53 -14.73
N THR A 272 46.47 -13.71 -13.67
CA THR A 272 46.63 -12.25 -13.85
C THR A 272 47.89 -11.76 -13.12
N PRO A 273 48.86 -11.16 -13.84
CA PRO A 273 50.10 -10.67 -13.24
C PRO A 273 49.90 -9.35 -12.50
N VAL A 274 50.61 -9.28 -11.37
CA VAL A 274 50.67 -8.18 -10.40
C VAL A 274 51.19 -6.90 -11.05
N SER A 275 50.47 -5.79 -10.93
CA SER A 275 51.02 -4.45 -11.08
C SER A 275 50.53 -3.56 -9.96
N SER A 276 51.44 -3.34 -9.01
CA SER A 276 51.35 -2.52 -7.82
C SER A 276 51.16 -1.04 -8.15
N ILE A 277 50.14 -0.38 -7.58
CA ILE A 277 50.19 1.04 -7.26
C ILE A 277 49.60 1.27 -5.86
N MET A 278 50.41 1.91 -5.02
CA MET A 278 50.17 2.20 -3.62
C MET A 278 49.29 3.43 -3.39
N SER A 279 48.68 3.46 -2.19
CA SER A 279 48.39 4.63 -1.32
C SER A 279 46.90 5.03 -1.21
N PRO A 280 46.50 5.78 -0.16
CA PRO A 280 46.82 5.57 1.26
C PRO A 280 45.58 5.62 2.17
N VAL A 281 45.80 5.08 3.37
CA VAL A 281 44.98 5.09 4.59
C VAL A 281 44.49 6.48 4.99
N THR A 282 43.22 6.59 5.38
CA THR A 282 42.80 7.44 6.51
C THR A 282 41.72 6.74 7.35
N SER A 283 41.99 6.70 8.65
CA SER A 283 41.18 6.11 9.72
C SER A 283 40.26 7.17 10.33
N SER A 284 39.06 6.76 10.77
CA SER A 284 38.22 7.34 11.85
C SER A 284 37.03 6.37 11.98
N GLY A 285 36.79 5.57 13.03
CA GLY A 285 36.79 5.90 14.45
C GLY A 285 35.41 6.46 14.82
N THR A 286 34.55 5.70 15.50
CA THR A 286 33.84 6.06 16.77
C THR A 286 32.91 4.92 17.23
N LEU A 287 32.92 4.71 18.54
CA LEU A 287 32.22 3.74 19.39
C LEU A 287 30.78 4.16 19.77
N ASN A 288 30.11 3.24 20.48
CA ASN A 288 28.96 3.38 21.41
C ASN A 288 27.58 3.08 20.83
N SER A 289 26.61 2.49 21.55
CA SER A 289 26.56 1.75 22.82
C SER A 289 25.09 1.31 23.06
N ARG A 290 24.91 0.11 23.63
CA ARG A 290 23.83 -0.42 24.50
C ARG A 290 22.57 0.42 24.83
N SER A 291 21.40 -0.21 24.76
CA SER A 291 20.41 -0.46 25.86
C SER A 291 19.06 -0.89 25.22
N SER A 292 18.50 -2.10 25.43
CA SER A 292 17.82 -2.70 26.59
C SER A 292 16.51 -2.03 27.01
N GLY A 293 15.37 -2.69 26.78
CA GLY A 293 14.12 -2.44 27.52
C GLY A 293 12.82 -2.88 26.82
N SER A 294 12.51 -4.18 26.80
CA SER A 294 11.18 -4.67 26.38
C SER A 294 10.41 -5.20 27.58
N ARG A 295 9.29 -4.52 27.91
CA ARG A 295 8.31 -4.93 28.91
C ARG A 295 7.24 -5.79 28.23
N SER A 296 7.07 -7.01 28.72
CA SER A 296 5.96 -7.91 28.40
C SER A 296 4.75 -7.57 29.26
N GLY A 297 3.59 -7.36 28.62
CA GLY A 297 2.29 -7.19 29.25
C GLY A 297 1.34 -8.26 28.71
N SER A 298 0.78 -9.04 29.62
CA SER A 298 -0.08 -10.20 29.42
C SER A 298 -1.46 -9.83 28.86
N ALA A 299 -1.94 -10.60 27.88
CA ALA A 299 -3.32 -10.60 27.41
C ALA A 299 -4.18 -11.58 28.21
N THR A 300 -5.41 -11.17 28.54
CA THR A 300 -6.49 -12.02 29.07
C THR A 300 -7.50 -12.31 27.96
N GLU A 301 -7.77 -13.61 27.76
CA GLU A 301 -8.77 -14.17 26.85
C GLU A 301 -10.20 -13.97 27.37
N GLY A 302 -11.18 -13.90 26.44
CA GLY A 302 -12.60 -13.82 26.79
C GLY A 302 -13.56 -13.93 25.60
N SER A 303 -13.75 -15.16 25.09
CA SER A 303 -15.01 -15.80 24.68
C SER A 303 -16.03 -15.10 23.74
N SER A 304 -16.12 -15.67 22.52
CA SER A 304 -17.30 -16.25 21.84
C SER A 304 -18.65 -15.50 21.80
N GLY A 305 -19.02 -15.07 20.59
CA GLY A 305 -20.39 -14.77 20.17
C GLY A 305 -20.51 -14.67 18.64
N LYS A 306 -20.87 -15.77 17.97
CA LYS A 306 -21.06 -15.81 16.51
C LYS A 306 -22.48 -15.36 16.11
N ARG A 307 -22.53 -14.60 15.01
CA ARG A 307 -23.68 -14.15 14.17
C ARG A 307 -24.22 -12.76 14.46
N THR A 308 -23.59 -11.75 13.83
CA THR A 308 -24.14 -10.52 13.18
C THR A 308 -22.94 -9.63 12.84
N VAL A 309 -22.25 -9.85 11.71
CA VAL A 309 -20.92 -9.21 11.48
C VAL A 309 -20.90 -8.13 10.40
N VAL A 310 -21.88 -8.08 9.48
CA VAL A 310 -21.82 -7.10 8.38
C VAL A 310 -22.34 -5.71 8.79
N ARG A 311 -23.37 -5.60 9.63
CA ARG A 311 -23.84 -4.28 10.13
C ARG A 311 -23.01 -3.70 11.28
N PHE A 312 -22.19 -4.51 11.95
CA PHE A 312 -21.43 -4.08 13.12
C PHE A 312 -20.13 -3.36 12.74
N ALA A 313 -19.58 -3.61 11.55
CA ALA A 313 -18.39 -2.90 11.07
C ALA A 313 -18.70 -1.45 10.70
N GLU A 314 -19.80 -1.20 9.98
CA GLU A 314 -20.27 0.16 9.70
C GLU A 314 -20.63 0.92 10.98
N GLN A 315 -21.29 0.25 11.94
CA GLN A 315 -21.66 0.85 13.21
C GLN A 315 -20.44 1.12 14.11
N LEU A 316 -19.42 0.25 14.13
CA LEU A 316 -18.17 0.51 14.86
C LEU A 316 -17.32 1.62 14.20
N VAL A 317 -17.43 1.81 12.88
CA VAL A 317 -16.83 2.95 12.19
C VAL A 317 -17.57 4.25 12.53
N GLU A 318 -18.88 4.24 12.76
CA GLU A 318 -19.60 5.42 13.24
C GLU A 318 -19.39 5.67 14.75
N GLU A 319 -19.33 4.62 15.57
CA GLU A 319 -19.32 4.70 17.04
C GLU A 319 -17.93 4.98 17.64
N PHE A 320 -16.83 4.71 16.91
CA PHE A 320 -15.47 5.08 17.33
C PHE A 320 -14.95 6.39 16.73
N TYR A 321 -15.70 7.05 15.84
CA TYR A 321 -15.21 8.23 15.08
C TYR A 321 -16.16 9.45 15.12
N LEU A 322 -17.21 9.43 15.94
CA LEU A 322 -18.09 10.58 16.22
C LEU A 322 -17.94 11.18 17.62
N ASP A 323 -16.98 10.71 18.43
CA ASP A 323 -16.53 11.30 19.70
C ASP A 323 -15.08 11.79 19.60
#